data_AF-A0A0R2ESN6-F1
#
_entry.id   AF-A0A0R2ESN6-F1
#
_cell.length_a   1.000
_cell.length_b   1.000
_cell.length_c   1.000
_cell.angle_alpha   90.00
_cell.angle_beta   90.00
_cell.angle_gamma   90.00
#
_symmetry.space_group_name_H-M   'P 1'
#
loop_
_entity.id
_entity.type
_entity.pdbx_description
1 polymer ?
#
loop_
_entity_poly.entity_id
_entity_poly.type
_entity_poly.pdbx_seq_one_letter_code
_entity_poly.pdbx_strand_id
1 'polypeptide(L)'
;MKNFKDFTNFLNSTIQKSISDIAGLIMFLMALIMFSGAASMDAVRFRPLFAAILPHSHLVLALAFGILAPLALFRGPFHVWGAGAATAAVLSGTGLFNDAFLLPLLYVPTLLAVSTDITQSWNVWGLDYMKVESKDFLKLGVPLMWIVSIINEALVFYFFG
;
A
#
# COMPACT_ATOMS: atom_id res chain seq x y z
N MET A 1 -35.84 8.65 19.45
CA MET A 1 -35.39 10.03 19.76
C MET A 1 -36.61 10.93 19.66
N LYS A 2 -36.98 11.68 20.70
CA LYS A 2 -38.32 12.31 20.80
C LYS A 2 -38.35 13.80 20.44
N ASN A 3 -37.21 14.46 20.29
CA ASN A 3 -37.13 15.87 19.91
C ASN A 3 -35.85 16.15 19.08
N PHE A 4 -35.85 17.24 18.32
CA PHE A 4 -34.75 17.63 17.42
C PHE A 4 -33.43 17.86 18.18
N LYS A 5 -33.51 18.39 19.40
CA LYS A 5 -32.34 18.68 20.24
C LYS A 5 -31.61 17.39 20.66
N ASP A 6 -32.35 16.34 21.01
CA ASP A 6 -31.79 15.03 21.35
C ASP A 6 -31.14 14.37 20.11
N PHE A 7 -31.74 14.54 18.93
CA PHE A 7 -31.15 14.06 17.68
C PHE A 7 -29.83 14.79 17.37
N THR A 8 -29.79 16.12 17.49
CA THR A 8 -28.56 16.90 17.28
C THR A 8 -27.48 16.54 18.29
N ASN A 9 -27.84 16.31 19.56
CA ASN A 9 -26.91 15.87 20.58
C ASN A 9 -26.36 14.46 20.29
N PHE A 10 -27.22 13.54 19.85
CA PHE A 10 -26.81 12.19 19.44
C PHE A 10 -25.86 12.24 18.22
N LEU A 11 -26.17 13.06 17.22
CA LEU A 11 -25.35 13.20 16.03
C LEU A 11 -23.97 13.79 16.37
N ASN A 12 -23.94 14.86 17.15
CA ASN A 12 -22.68 15.50 17.57
C ASN A 12 -21.81 14.57 18.42
N SER A 13 -22.39 13.84 19.39
CA SER A 13 -21.64 12.91 20.23
C SER A 13 -21.12 11.72 19.44
N THR A 14 -21.90 11.21 18.49
CA THR A 14 -21.47 10.11 17.60
C THR A 14 -20.32 10.55 16.71
N ILE A 15 -20.41 11.73 16.08
CA ILE A 15 -19.32 12.27 15.25
C ILE A 15 -18.05 12.46 16.09
N GLN A 16 -18.17 13.06 17.27
CA GLN A 16 -17.02 13.31 18.15
C GLN A 16 -16.36 12.01 18.59
N LYS A 17 -17.16 10.98 18.91
CA LYS A 17 -16.66 9.64 19.25
C LYS A 17 -15.96 8.98 18.07
N SER A 18 -16.58 8.98 16.89
CA SER A 18 -16.00 8.41 15.67
C SER A 18 -14.66 9.05 15.31
N ILE A 19 -14.55 10.38 15.39
CA ILE A 19 -13.28 11.10 15.14
C ILE A 19 -12.23 10.70 16.17
N SER A 20 -12.61 10.66 17.46
CA SER A 20 -11.70 10.25 18.54
C SER A 20 -11.17 8.83 18.36
N ASP A 21 -12.01 7.92 17.86
CA ASP A 21 -11.66 6.50 17.68
C ASP A 21 -10.67 6.30 16.52
N ILE A 22 -10.65 7.18 15.53
CA ILE A 22 -9.74 7.11 14.37
C ILE A 22 -8.62 8.16 14.38
N ALA A 23 -8.53 9.02 15.39
CA ALA A 23 -7.58 10.14 15.43
C ALA A 23 -6.12 9.68 15.26
N GLY A 24 -5.74 8.55 15.89
CA GLY A 24 -4.40 7.97 15.74
C GLY A 24 -4.10 7.54 14.31
N LEU A 25 -5.08 6.93 13.61
CA LEU A 25 -4.95 6.55 12.21
C LEU A 25 -4.82 7.80 11.31
N ILE A 26 -5.62 8.84 11.55
CA ILE A 26 -5.53 10.11 10.79
C ILE A 26 -4.12 10.71 10.93
N MET A 27 -3.59 10.80 12.15
CA MET A 27 -2.24 11.35 12.39
C MET A 27 -1.15 10.54 11.70
N PHE A 28 -1.25 9.21 11.74
CA PHE A 28 -0.33 8.32 11.02
C PHE A 28 -0.38 8.56 9.51
N LEU A 29 -1.59 8.59 8.92
CA LEU A 29 -1.76 8.81 7.48
C LEU A 29 -1.26 10.20 7.05
N MET A 30 -1.49 11.24 7.87
CA MET A 30 -0.95 12.58 7.61
C MET A 30 0.58 12.58 7.59
N ALA A 31 1.23 12.02 8.61
CA ALA A 31 2.69 11.93 8.68
C ALA A 31 3.26 11.16 7.48
N LEU A 32 2.58 10.07 7.10
CA LEU A 32 2.96 9.24 5.98
C LEU A 32 2.86 9.96 4.63
N ILE A 33 1.79 10.70 4.38
CA ILE A 33 1.64 11.46 3.13
C ILE A 33 2.68 12.59 3.06
N MET A 34 2.97 13.26 4.18
CA MET A 34 4.04 14.27 4.24
C MET A 34 5.41 13.65 3.91
N PHE A 35 5.73 12.50 4.50
CA PHE A 35 6.94 11.75 4.20
C PHE A 35 7.00 11.32 2.72
N SER A 36 5.92 10.73 2.20
CA SER A 36 5.84 10.29 0.82
C SER A 36 5.98 11.45 -0.16
N GLY A 37 5.43 12.61 0.15
CA GLY A 37 5.57 13.83 -0.64
C GLY A 37 7.03 14.30 -0.68
N ALA A 38 7.68 14.40 0.47
CA ALA A 38 9.10 14.77 0.57
C ALA A 38 10.00 13.77 -0.18
N ALA A 39 9.79 12.47 0.06
CA ALA A 39 10.54 11.40 -0.59
C ALA A 39 10.39 11.43 -2.12
N SER A 40 9.19 11.73 -2.64
CA SER A 40 8.95 11.83 -4.09
C SER A 40 9.73 12.99 -4.73
N MET A 41 9.82 14.15 -4.05
CA MET A 41 10.63 15.28 -4.53
C MET A 41 12.12 14.94 -4.58
N ASP A 42 12.62 14.20 -3.58
CA ASP A 42 14.01 13.77 -3.52
C ASP A 42 14.32 12.55 -4.40
N ALA A 43 13.30 11.81 -4.83
CA ALA A 43 13.44 10.59 -5.61
C ALA A 43 14.24 10.80 -6.91
N VAL A 44 14.14 12.00 -7.50
CA VAL A 44 14.93 12.40 -8.69
C VAL A 44 16.44 12.30 -8.44
N ARG A 45 16.90 12.61 -7.22
CA ARG A 45 18.32 12.54 -6.85
C ARG A 45 18.83 11.11 -6.80
N PHE A 46 17.96 10.15 -6.53
CA PHE A 46 18.30 8.73 -6.50
C PHE A 46 18.25 8.06 -7.89
N ARG A 47 17.78 8.76 -8.93
CA ARG A 47 17.71 8.20 -10.29
C ARG A 47 19.02 7.57 -10.79
N PRO A 48 20.22 8.18 -10.61
CA PRO A 48 21.47 7.56 -11.08
C PRO A 48 21.79 6.26 -10.34
N LEU A 49 21.48 6.19 -9.05
CA LEU A 49 21.67 4.99 -8.23
C LEU A 49 20.72 3.87 -8.68
N PHE A 50 19.44 4.20 -8.87
CA PHE A 50 18.45 3.23 -9.33
C PHE A 50 18.70 2.78 -10.78
N ALA A 51 19.11 3.68 -11.68
CA ALA A 51 19.45 3.32 -13.07
C ALA A 51 20.64 2.35 -13.15
N ALA A 52 21.58 2.40 -12.19
CA ALA A 52 22.70 1.46 -12.13
C ALA A 52 22.31 0.06 -11.64
N ILE A 53 21.22 -0.05 -10.87
CA ILE A 53 20.77 -1.29 -10.22
C ILE A 53 19.58 -1.91 -10.96
N LEU A 54 18.80 -1.11 -11.70
CA LEU A 54 17.61 -1.56 -12.40
C LEU A 54 17.97 -2.53 -13.54
N PRO A 55 17.40 -3.75 -13.54
CA PRO A 55 17.61 -4.68 -14.65
C PRO A 55 16.92 -4.15 -15.91
N HIS A 56 17.51 -4.40 -17.08
CA HIS A 56 16.92 -4.04 -18.39
C HIS A 56 15.86 -5.06 -18.87
N SER A 57 15.58 -6.10 -18.08
CA SER A 57 14.66 -7.18 -18.44
C SER A 57 13.34 -7.07 -17.67
N HIS A 58 12.23 -7.02 -18.41
CA HIS A 58 10.87 -7.02 -17.87
C HIS A 58 10.61 -8.21 -16.94
N LEU A 59 11.12 -9.40 -17.30
CA LEU A 59 10.97 -10.63 -16.53
C LEU A 59 11.70 -10.56 -15.17
N VAL A 60 12.92 -10.03 -15.17
CA VAL A 60 13.71 -9.90 -13.93
C VAL A 60 13.05 -8.89 -12.99
N LEU A 61 12.50 -7.80 -13.53
CA LEU A 61 11.79 -6.81 -12.73
C LEU A 61 10.50 -7.39 -12.12
N ALA A 62 9.67 -8.08 -12.91
CA ALA A 62 8.45 -8.73 -12.43
C ALA A 62 8.73 -9.76 -11.33
N LEU A 63 9.75 -10.61 -11.51
CA LEU A 63 10.16 -11.57 -10.49
C LEU A 63 10.69 -10.90 -9.22
N ALA A 64 11.48 -9.84 -9.35
CA ALA A 64 12.00 -9.10 -8.21
C ALA A 64 10.86 -8.47 -7.39
N PHE A 65 9.88 -7.84 -8.05
CA PHE A 65 8.70 -7.28 -7.40
C PHE A 65 7.81 -8.35 -6.76
N GLY A 66 7.68 -9.53 -7.37
CA GLY A 66 6.93 -10.65 -6.79
C GLY A 66 7.60 -11.25 -5.55
N ILE A 67 8.91 -11.51 -5.60
CA ILE A 67 9.67 -12.04 -4.46
C ILE A 67 9.71 -11.04 -3.31
N LEU A 68 9.91 -9.76 -3.63
CA LEU A 68 10.02 -8.70 -2.65
C LEU A 68 8.66 -8.02 -2.33
N ALA A 69 7.55 -8.55 -2.84
CA ALA A 69 6.19 -8.03 -2.61
C ALA A 69 5.84 -7.79 -1.12
N PRO A 70 6.30 -8.61 -0.15
CA PRO A 70 6.06 -8.36 1.27
C PRO A 70 6.61 -7.02 1.77
N LEU A 71 7.57 -6.40 1.06
CA LEU A 71 8.05 -5.04 1.38
C LEU A 71 6.99 -3.96 1.17
N ALA A 72 5.85 -4.25 0.54
CA ALA A 72 4.73 -3.32 0.46
C ALA A 72 3.91 -3.22 1.78
N LEU A 73 4.09 -4.17 2.70
CA LEU A 73 3.45 -4.13 4.02
C LEU A 73 3.86 -2.86 4.78
N PHE A 74 2.97 -2.36 5.64
CA PHE A 74 3.16 -1.13 6.40
C PHE A 74 3.46 0.09 5.52
N ARG A 75 2.88 0.12 4.31
CA ARG A 75 3.05 1.22 3.35
C ARG A 75 4.50 1.41 2.89
N GLY A 76 5.26 0.32 2.79
CA GLY A 76 6.67 0.32 2.40
C GLY A 76 6.96 0.70 0.94
N PRO A 77 8.20 0.48 0.46
CA PRO A 77 8.71 1.02 -0.80
C PRO A 77 8.05 0.48 -2.08
N PHE A 78 7.22 -0.57 -1.99
CA PHE A 78 6.43 -1.09 -3.11
C PHE A 78 4.92 -0.85 -2.98
N HIS A 79 4.53 -0.02 -2.00
CA HIS A 79 3.15 0.40 -1.83
C HIS A 79 2.92 1.76 -2.51
N VAL A 80 2.15 1.80 -3.59
CA VAL A 80 1.95 3.03 -4.39
C VAL A 80 1.34 4.17 -3.57
N TRP A 81 0.43 3.86 -2.66
CA TRP A 81 -0.17 4.84 -1.73
C TRP A 81 0.65 5.07 -0.45
N GLY A 82 1.95 4.81 -0.50
CA GLY A 82 2.90 4.88 0.61
C GLY A 82 4.26 5.32 0.11
N ALA A 83 5.35 4.79 0.69
CA ALA A 83 6.70 5.12 0.24
C ALA A 83 6.97 4.70 -1.22
N GLY A 84 6.21 3.75 -1.75
CA GLY A 84 6.33 3.30 -3.14
C GLY A 84 5.90 4.31 -4.20
N ALA A 85 5.24 5.41 -3.84
CA ALA A 85 5.03 6.53 -4.76
C ALA A 85 6.37 7.08 -5.30
N ALA A 86 7.40 7.14 -4.47
CA ALA A 86 8.73 7.56 -4.87
C ALA A 86 9.39 6.53 -5.81
N THR A 87 9.26 5.24 -5.52
CA THR A 87 9.72 4.16 -6.40
C THR A 87 9.05 4.23 -7.77
N ALA A 88 7.74 4.46 -7.81
CA ALA A 88 6.97 4.62 -9.05
C ALA A 88 7.48 5.83 -9.87
N ALA A 89 7.71 6.97 -9.20
CA ALA A 89 8.21 8.18 -9.85
C ALA A 89 9.64 8.00 -10.42
N VAL A 90 10.48 7.21 -9.74
CA VAL A 90 11.81 6.86 -10.26
C VAL A 90 11.71 5.95 -11.47
N LEU A 91 10.93 4.86 -11.37
CA LEU A 91 10.77 3.88 -12.46
C LEU A 91 10.22 4.53 -13.73
N SER A 92 9.10 5.26 -13.63
CA SER A 92 8.54 6.01 -14.76
C SER A 92 9.52 7.07 -15.27
N GLY A 93 10.24 7.74 -14.37
CA GLY A 93 11.27 8.73 -14.70
C GLY A 93 12.52 8.18 -15.39
N THR A 94 12.76 6.86 -15.38
CA THR A 94 13.87 6.24 -16.12
C THR A 94 13.57 6.05 -17.60
N GLY A 95 12.30 5.98 -18.00
CA GLY A 95 11.87 5.71 -19.38
C GLY A 95 12.24 4.31 -19.91
N LEU A 96 12.70 3.40 -19.04
CA LEU A 96 13.14 2.06 -19.44
C LEU A 96 11.97 1.10 -19.71
N PHE A 97 10.80 1.37 -19.14
CA PHE A 97 9.63 0.49 -19.17
C PHE A 97 8.37 1.26 -19.55
N ASN A 98 7.44 0.60 -20.23
CA ASN A 98 6.15 1.18 -20.61
C ASN A 98 5.27 1.40 -19.36
N ASP A 99 4.55 2.53 -19.29
CA ASP A 99 3.59 2.82 -18.23
C ASP A 99 2.51 1.73 -18.09
N ALA A 100 2.13 1.09 -19.21
CA ALA A 100 1.18 -0.02 -19.23
C ALA A 100 1.70 -1.27 -18.48
N PHE A 101 3.02 -1.44 -18.36
CA PHE A 101 3.66 -2.50 -17.58
C PHE A 101 3.94 -2.07 -16.14
N LEU A 102 4.43 -0.84 -15.95
CA LEU A 102 4.79 -0.31 -14.62
C LEU A 102 3.58 -0.19 -13.69
N LEU A 103 2.42 0.19 -14.22
CA LEU A 103 1.20 0.34 -13.43
C LEU A 103 0.79 -1.00 -12.76
N PRO A 104 0.53 -2.10 -13.50
CA PRO A 104 0.18 -3.36 -12.87
C PRO A 104 1.31 -3.94 -12.02
N LEU A 105 2.58 -3.82 -12.43
CA LEU A 105 3.76 -4.25 -11.65
C LEU A 105 3.78 -3.64 -10.23
N LEU A 106 3.43 -2.36 -10.09
CA LEU A 106 3.41 -1.69 -8.79
C LEU A 106 2.12 -1.94 -8.01
N TYR A 107 1.01 -2.20 -8.72
CA TYR A 107 -0.28 -2.47 -8.08
C TYR A 107 -0.34 -3.84 -7.42
N VAL A 108 0.27 -4.88 -8.00
CA VAL A 108 0.27 -6.24 -7.43
C VAL A 108 0.78 -6.30 -5.98
N PRO A 109 1.98 -5.78 -5.63
CA PRO A 109 2.46 -5.78 -4.24
C PRO A 109 1.64 -4.83 -3.36
N THR A 110 1.14 -3.74 -3.94
CA THR A 110 0.24 -2.82 -3.22
C THR A 110 -1.07 -3.50 -2.81
N LEU A 111 -1.64 -4.36 -3.65
CA LEU A 111 -2.85 -5.12 -3.37
C LEU A 111 -2.64 -6.22 -2.32
N LEU A 112 -1.45 -6.84 -2.27
CA LEU A 112 -1.06 -7.71 -1.15
C LEU A 112 -1.13 -6.96 0.17
N ALA A 113 -0.53 -5.78 0.22
CA ALA A 113 -0.54 -4.95 1.42
C ALA A 113 -1.96 -4.49 1.78
N VAL A 114 -2.76 -4.04 0.81
CA VAL A 114 -4.17 -3.66 1.04
C VAL A 114 -4.99 -4.83 1.64
N SER A 115 -4.69 -6.06 1.22
CA SER A 115 -5.46 -7.24 1.64
C SER A 115 -5.04 -7.78 3.01
N THR A 116 -3.79 -7.57 3.44
CA THR A 116 -3.22 -8.27 4.61
C THR A 116 -2.64 -7.35 5.67
N ASP A 117 -2.42 -6.08 5.36
CA ASP A 117 -1.79 -5.15 6.27
C ASP A 117 -2.78 -4.59 7.30
N ILE A 118 -2.34 -4.53 8.56
CA ILE A 118 -3.10 -3.99 9.68
C ILE A 118 -3.13 -2.45 9.67
N THR A 119 -2.33 -1.80 8.82
CA THR A 119 -2.45 -0.35 8.60
C THR A 119 -3.75 0.04 7.88
N GLN A 120 -4.49 -0.93 7.35
CA GLN A 120 -5.80 -0.69 6.73
C GLN A 120 -6.93 -0.82 7.74
N SER A 121 -7.79 0.20 7.81
CA SER A 121 -8.88 0.25 8.79
C SER A 121 -9.87 -0.90 8.63
N TRP A 122 -10.23 -1.28 7.41
CA TRP A 122 -11.18 -2.39 7.17
C TRP A 122 -10.64 -3.74 7.65
N ASN A 123 -9.33 -3.97 7.57
CA ASN A 123 -8.72 -5.19 8.11
C ASN A 123 -8.82 -5.20 9.64
N VAL A 124 -8.52 -4.09 10.30
CA VAL A 124 -8.64 -3.97 11.77
C VAL A 124 -10.09 -4.12 12.22
N TRP A 125 -11.05 -3.52 11.52
CA TRP A 125 -12.48 -3.66 11.83
C TRP A 125 -12.97 -5.10 11.63
N GLY A 126 -12.55 -5.75 10.55
CA GLY A 126 -12.88 -7.16 10.29
C GLY A 126 -12.33 -8.08 11.37
N LEU A 127 -11.08 -7.85 11.82
CA LEU A 127 -10.47 -8.62 12.89
C LEU A 127 -11.17 -8.42 14.24
N ASP A 128 -11.52 -7.18 14.59
CA ASP A 128 -12.28 -6.91 15.81
C ASP A 128 -13.68 -7.52 15.77
N TYR A 129 -14.36 -7.48 14.62
CA TYR A 129 -15.67 -8.13 14.46
C TYR A 129 -15.58 -9.66 14.60
N MET A 130 -14.59 -10.28 13.96
CA MET A 130 -14.39 -11.73 13.97
C MET A 130 -13.70 -12.23 15.25
N LYS A 131 -13.24 -11.33 16.12
CA LYS A 131 -12.48 -11.63 17.36
C LYS A 131 -11.23 -12.47 17.08
N VAL A 132 -10.51 -12.13 16.00
CA VAL A 132 -9.27 -12.80 15.59
C VAL A 132 -8.07 -11.92 15.91
N GLU A 133 -6.98 -12.52 16.39
CA GLU A 133 -5.74 -11.78 16.65
C GLU A 133 -5.06 -11.33 15.34
N SER A 134 -4.62 -10.07 15.30
CA SER A 134 -3.88 -9.51 14.16
C SER A 134 -2.62 -10.29 13.79
N LYS A 135 -2.01 -10.97 14.76
CA LYS A 135 -0.82 -11.80 14.56
C LYS A 135 -1.13 -13.01 13.68
N ASP A 136 -2.25 -13.68 13.93
CA ASP A 136 -2.65 -14.87 13.18
C ASP A 136 -3.11 -14.49 11.77
N PHE A 137 -3.78 -13.35 11.63
CA PHE A 137 -4.11 -12.78 10.34
C PHE A 137 -2.88 -12.51 9.46
N LEU A 138 -1.85 -11.86 10.01
CA LEU A 138 -0.61 -11.62 9.28
C LEU A 138 0.12 -12.92 8.94
N LYS A 139 0.20 -13.87 9.88
CA LYS A 139 0.88 -15.15 9.67
C LYS A 139 0.23 -16.02 8.60
N LEU A 140 -1.09 -16.02 8.50
CA LEU A 140 -1.82 -16.85 7.54
C LEU A 140 -2.07 -16.10 6.22
N GLY A 141 -2.38 -14.81 6.30
CA GLY A 141 -2.73 -13.97 5.16
C GLY A 141 -1.53 -13.60 4.31
N VAL A 142 -0.41 -13.19 4.92
CA VAL A 142 0.78 -12.71 4.16
C VAL A 142 1.36 -13.81 3.26
N PRO A 143 1.60 -15.05 3.72
CA PRO A 143 2.13 -16.09 2.84
C PRO A 143 1.20 -16.44 1.68
N LEU A 144 -0.11 -16.48 1.93
CA LEU A 144 -1.10 -16.77 0.90
C LEU A 144 -1.13 -15.68 -0.16
N MET A 145 -1.22 -14.41 0.27
CA MET A 145 -1.23 -13.28 -0.66
C MET A 145 0.12 -13.08 -1.34
N TRP A 146 1.23 -13.49 -0.73
CA TRP A 146 2.54 -13.46 -1.37
C TRP A 146 2.63 -14.41 -2.56
N ILE A 147 2.13 -15.64 -2.42
CA ILE A 147 2.04 -16.58 -3.55
C ILE A 147 1.15 -15.99 -4.66
N VAL A 148 0.01 -15.41 -4.29
CA VAL A 148 -0.89 -14.74 -5.24
C VAL A 148 -0.19 -13.57 -5.94
N SER A 149 0.63 -12.78 -5.24
CA SER A 149 1.42 -11.72 -5.85
C SER A 149 2.42 -12.25 -6.85
N ILE A 150 3.17 -13.32 -6.54
CA ILE A 150 4.12 -13.92 -7.48
C ILE A 150 3.43 -14.37 -8.77
N ILE A 151 2.25 -15.01 -8.64
CA ILE A 151 1.46 -15.44 -9.81
C ILE A 151 0.99 -14.22 -10.61
N ASN A 152 0.49 -13.19 -9.95
CA ASN A 152 0.02 -11.98 -10.64
C ASN A 152 1.17 -11.26 -11.35
N GLU A 153 2.37 -11.17 -10.76
CA GLU A 153 3.53 -10.58 -11.43
C GLU A 153 3.95 -11.37 -12.68
N ALA A 154 3.86 -12.70 -12.64
CA ALA A 154 4.09 -13.51 -13.83
C ALA A 154 3.06 -13.22 -14.93
N LEU A 155 1.80 -12.96 -14.56
CA LEU A 155 0.76 -12.53 -15.51
C LEU A 155 1.02 -11.13 -16.05
N VAL A 156 1.50 -10.20 -15.21
CA VAL A 156 1.90 -8.85 -15.66
C VAL A 156 2.97 -8.94 -16.73
N PHE A 157 4.00 -9.77 -16.52
CA PHE A 157 5.01 -10.04 -17.54
C PHE A 157 4.40 -10.65 -18.80
N TYR A 158 3.53 -11.66 -18.69
CA TYR A 158 2.94 -12.33 -19.85
C TYR A 158 2.10 -11.40 -20.73
N PHE A 159 1.35 -10.46 -20.14
CA PHE A 159 0.46 -9.57 -20.88
C PHE A 159 1.10 -8.25 -21.33
N PHE A 160 2.09 -7.75 -20.58
CA PHE A 160 2.61 -6.38 -20.76
C PHE A 160 4.14 -6.28 -20.89
N GLY A 161 4.87 -7.38 -20.69
CA GLY A 161 6.34 -7.44 -20.73
C GLY A 161 6.95 -7.85 -22.06
#